data_AF-A0A960EP66-F1
#
_entry.id   AF-A0A960EP66-F1
#
_cell.length_a   1.000
_cell.length_b   1.000
_cell.length_c   1.000
_cell.angle_alpha   90.00
_cell.angle_beta   90.00
_cell.angle_gamma   90.00
#
_symmetry.space_group_name_H-M   'P 1'
#
loop_
_entity.id
_entity.type
_entity.pdbx_description
1 polymer ?
#
loop_
_entity_poly.entity_id
_entity_poly.type
_entity_poly.pdbx_seq_one_letter_code
_entity_poly.pdbx_strand_id
1 'polypeptide(L)'
;MSTPELPIRTSTLSRSSELAEDVVKRLNRAFGQMRSMAAASGEHDRPYQDEQATPEERNPMSLLYPFALGLAEDFSATKLVEATETALLNQSRLLFAWWPTKQREALHNWESQFNAWREWHGVDVKKFSEIKQFKAHIQARNALVHGAGRLTRYQQRTSNVTATLKEIGVNTEGGLLRIPDETIEQLRTVVLQFVLWLDEASLTAAIGDQEPPSVP
;
A
#
# COMPACT_ATOMS: atom_id res chain seq x y z
N MET A 1 24.69 34.98 -23.96
CA MET A 1 24.63 34.39 -22.61
C MET A 1 24.09 32.98 -22.79
N SER A 2 24.94 31.95 -22.64
CA SER A 2 24.52 30.56 -22.80
C SER A 2 23.84 30.10 -21.52
N THR A 3 22.59 29.66 -21.61
CA THR A 3 21.90 28.94 -20.55
C THR A 3 22.62 27.60 -20.33
N PRO A 4 23.07 27.29 -19.10
CA PRO A 4 23.68 25.99 -18.81
C PRO A 4 22.64 24.89 -18.98
N GLU A 5 22.94 23.89 -19.81
CA GLU A 5 22.16 22.66 -19.88
C GLU A 5 22.27 21.94 -18.54
N LEU A 6 21.12 21.76 -17.86
CA LEU A 6 21.06 21.02 -16.62
C LEU A 6 21.08 19.51 -16.92
N PRO A 7 22.05 18.74 -16.35
CA PRO A 7 22.13 17.30 -16.54
C PRO A 7 21.11 16.60 -15.63
N ILE A 8 19.83 16.62 -15.98
CA ILE A 8 18.77 16.14 -15.09
C ILE A 8 17.65 15.47 -15.90
N ARG A 9 17.82 14.21 -16.36
CA ARG A 9 16.68 13.32 -16.68
C ARG A 9 16.98 11.83 -16.58
N THR A 10 18.23 11.38 -16.77
CA THR A 10 18.52 9.92 -16.82
C THR A 10 18.65 9.24 -15.46
N SER A 11 19.03 9.94 -14.38
CA SER A 11 19.27 9.31 -13.08
C SER A 11 17.98 8.97 -12.30
N THR A 12 16.91 9.74 -12.48
CA THR A 12 15.64 9.57 -11.75
C THR A 12 14.84 8.36 -12.25
N LEU A 13 14.92 8.04 -13.55
CA LEU A 13 14.24 6.88 -14.14
C LEU A 13 14.83 5.55 -13.65
N SER A 14 16.15 5.47 -13.45
CA SER A 14 16.81 4.24 -12.95
C SER A 14 16.36 3.88 -11.54
N ARG A 15 16.27 4.87 -10.64
CA ARG A 15 15.91 4.66 -9.23
C ARG A 15 14.47 4.19 -9.02
N SER A 16 13.56 4.59 -9.91
CA SER A 16 12.14 4.20 -9.88
C SER A 16 11.97 2.69 -9.93
N SER A 17 12.62 2.05 -10.91
CA SER A 17 12.58 0.60 -11.10
C SER A 17 13.22 -0.16 -9.94
N GLU A 18 14.29 0.39 -9.36
CA GLU A 18 15.01 -0.24 -8.25
C GLU A 18 14.14 -0.38 -6.99
N LEU A 19 13.33 0.63 -6.67
CA LEU A 19 12.46 0.60 -5.49
C LEU A 19 11.33 -0.43 -5.65
N ALA A 20 10.69 -0.48 -6.81
CA ALA A 20 9.64 -1.47 -7.10
C ALA A 20 10.22 -2.90 -7.05
N GLU A 21 11.41 -3.11 -7.63
CA GLU A 21 12.11 -4.38 -7.55
C GLU A 21 12.46 -4.81 -6.12
N ASP A 22 12.90 -3.88 -5.26
CA ASP A 22 13.19 -4.18 -3.85
C ASP A 22 11.93 -4.67 -3.13
N VAL A 23 10.80 -3.98 -3.31
CA VAL A 23 9.51 -4.38 -2.73
C VAL A 23 9.12 -5.79 -3.20
N VAL A 24 9.26 -6.08 -4.51
CA VAL A 24 8.98 -7.40 -5.09
C VAL A 24 9.87 -8.47 -4.45
N LYS A 25 11.18 -8.22 -4.33
CA LYS A 25 12.15 -9.14 -3.73
C LYS A 25 11.81 -9.42 -2.26
N ARG A 26 11.49 -8.37 -1.48
CA ARG A 26 11.14 -8.47 -0.06
C ARG A 26 9.84 -9.23 0.16
N LEU A 27 8.81 -8.97 -0.63
CA LEU A 27 7.54 -9.72 -0.60
C LEU A 27 7.78 -11.20 -0.90
N ASN A 28 8.46 -11.52 -2.00
CA ASN A 28 8.71 -12.90 -2.40
C ASN A 28 9.51 -13.67 -1.36
N ARG A 29 10.52 -13.02 -0.75
CA ARG A 29 11.31 -13.60 0.34
C ARG A 29 10.45 -13.89 1.56
N ALA A 30 9.67 -12.93 2.03
CA ALA A 30 8.84 -13.09 3.23
C ALA A 30 7.80 -14.21 3.06
N PHE A 31 7.11 -14.23 1.91
CA PHE A 31 6.15 -15.29 1.59
C PHE A 31 6.80 -16.66 1.43
N GLY A 32 8.01 -16.73 0.87
CA GLY A 32 8.77 -17.97 0.78
C GLY A 32 9.18 -18.51 2.16
N GLN A 33 9.69 -17.64 3.03
CA GLN A 33 10.08 -18.00 4.40
C GLN A 33 8.90 -18.50 5.23
N MET A 34 7.78 -17.77 5.20
CA MET A 34 6.58 -18.15 5.95
C MET A 34 5.97 -19.47 5.46
N ARG A 35 5.96 -19.73 4.14
CA ARG A 35 5.56 -21.03 3.59
C ARG A 35 6.44 -22.17 4.08
N SER A 36 7.76 -21.98 4.07
CA SER A 36 8.69 -22.98 4.60
C SER A 36 8.47 -23.25 6.09
N MET A 37 8.16 -22.22 6.88
CA MET A 37 7.85 -22.36 8.31
C MET A 37 6.53 -23.11 8.53
N ALA A 38 5.47 -22.76 7.81
CA ALA A 38 4.18 -23.44 7.88
C ALA A 38 4.27 -24.92 7.46
N ALA A 39 5.06 -25.22 6.42
CA ALA A 39 5.31 -26.60 6.01
C ALA A 39 6.09 -27.40 7.08
N ALA A 40 7.03 -26.75 7.78
CA ALA A 40 7.83 -27.41 8.81
C ALA A 40 7.06 -27.68 10.11
N SER A 41 6.05 -26.87 10.45
CA SER A 41 5.26 -27.07 11.68
C SER A 41 4.25 -28.22 11.58
N GLY A 42 3.97 -28.74 10.39
CA GLY A 42 3.01 -29.84 10.19
C GLY A 42 1.57 -29.47 10.61
N GLU A 43 1.27 -28.19 10.75
CA GLU A 43 0.04 -27.67 11.35
C GLU A 43 -1.12 -27.49 10.36
N HIS A 44 -0.93 -27.83 9.08
CA HIS A 44 -1.91 -27.53 8.04
C HIS A 44 -3.29 -28.20 8.22
N ASP A 45 -3.41 -29.24 9.04
CA ASP A 45 -4.64 -30.02 9.18
C ASP A 45 -5.27 -30.02 10.58
N ARG A 46 -4.80 -29.19 11.53
CA ARG A 46 -5.47 -29.13 12.83
C ARG A 46 -6.81 -28.40 12.70
N PRO A 47 -7.96 -29.06 12.96
CA PRO A 47 -9.24 -28.38 12.95
C PRO A 47 -9.21 -27.26 14.00
N TYR A 48 -9.62 -26.07 13.59
CA TYR A 48 -9.72 -24.86 14.39
C TYR A 48 -10.67 -25.05 15.58
N GLN A 49 -10.20 -25.61 16.69
CA GLN A 49 -11.05 -25.88 17.87
C GLN A 49 -10.88 -24.88 19.01
N ASP A 50 -9.88 -24.00 18.97
CA ASP A 50 -9.68 -23.02 20.03
C ASP A 50 -10.29 -21.64 19.68
N GLU A 51 -11.43 -21.34 20.31
CA GLU A 51 -12.09 -20.04 20.19
C GLU A 51 -11.33 -18.90 20.89
N GLN A 52 -10.34 -19.20 21.74
CA GLN A 52 -9.55 -18.21 22.48
C GLN A 52 -8.23 -17.85 21.81
N ALA A 53 -7.73 -18.67 20.88
CA ALA A 53 -6.49 -18.40 20.17
C ALA A 53 -6.56 -17.05 19.43
N THR A 54 -5.48 -16.27 19.45
CA THR A 54 -5.32 -15.05 18.65
C THR A 54 -5.30 -15.38 17.15
N PRO A 55 -5.60 -14.42 16.26
CA PRO A 55 -5.46 -14.60 14.81
C PRO A 55 -4.06 -15.09 14.40
N GLU A 56 -3.02 -14.61 15.07
CA GLU A 56 -1.63 -14.98 14.82
C GLU A 56 -1.35 -16.44 15.23
N GLU A 57 -1.86 -16.88 16.38
CA GLU A 57 -1.79 -18.27 16.83
C GLU A 57 -2.60 -19.22 15.93
N ARG A 58 -3.62 -18.69 15.27
CA ARG A 58 -4.52 -19.42 14.36
C ARG A 58 -3.94 -19.61 12.97
N ASN A 59 -3.38 -18.54 12.41
CA ASN A 59 -2.74 -18.56 11.10
C ASN A 59 -1.51 -17.65 11.14
N PRO A 60 -0.30 -18.20 11.32
CA PRO A 60 0.94 -17.43 11.28
C PRO A 60 1.10 -16.61 10.00
N MET A 61 0.57 -17.09 8.87
CA MET A 61 0.61 -16.38 7.59
C MET A 61 -0.16 -15.05 7.64
N SER A 62 -1.10 -14.87 8.56
CA SER A 62 -1.83 -13.60 8.73
C SER A 62 -0.90 -12.44 9.12
N LEU A 63 0.28 -12.71 9.67
CA LEU A 63 1.33 -11.71 9.92
C LEU A 63 1.89 -11.08 8.63
N LEU A 64 1.68 -11.72 7.48
CA LEU A 64 2.07 -11.16 6.18
C LEU A 64 1.18 -9.98 5.76
N TYR A 65 -0.03 -9.83 6.33
CA TYR A 65 -0.93 -8.71 6.00
C TYR A 65 -0.33 -7.35 6.35
N PRO A 66 0.01 -7.08 7.63
CA PRO A 66 0.65 -5.82 8.02
C PRO A 66 1.94 -5.56 7.26
N PHE A 67 2.74 -6.61 7.03
CA PHE A 67 4.00 -6.50 6.32
C PHE A 67 3.81 -6.09 4.85
N ALA A 68 3.00 -6.83 4.09
CA ALA A 68 2.85 -6.62 2.65
C ALA A 68 2.21 -5.26 2.33
N LEU A 69 1.17 -4.87 3.08
CA LEU A 69 0.55 -3.55 2.93
C LEU A 69 1.45 -2.43 3.44
N GLY A 70 2.25 -2.67 4.48
CA GLY A 70 3.27 -1.73 4.92
C GLY A 70 4.31 -1.44 3.85
N LEU A 71 4.74 -2.46 3.08
CA LEU A 71 5.65 -2.25 1.95
C LEU A 71 5.01 -1.40 0.84
N ALA A 72 3.74 -1.64 0.49
CA ALA A 72 3.04 -0.82 -0.49
C ALA A 72 2.83 0.63 -0.02
N GLU A 73 2.55 0.82 1.28
CA GLU A 73 2.36 2.14 1.89
C GLU A 73 3.66 2.94 1.87
N ASP A 74 4.77 2.31 2.26
CA ASP A 74 6.12 2.88 2.24
C ASP A 74 6.57 3.22 0.82
N PHE A 75 6.32 2.31 -0.13
CA PHE A 75 6.57 2.54 -1.55
C PHE A 75 5.82 3.77 -2.07
N SER A 76 4.50 3.81 -1.86
CA SER A 76 3.65 4.93 -2.27
C SER A 76 4.10 6.26 -1.64
N ALA A 77 4.39 6.25 -0.34
CA ALA A 77 4.87 7.42 0.38
C ALA A 77 6.21 7.93 -0.19
N THR A 78 7.16 7.03 -0.38
CA THR A 78 8.49 7.38 -0.93
C THR A 78 8.36 7.98 -2.32
N LYS A 79 7.62 7.32 -3.21
CA LYS A 79 7.38 7.79 -4.59
C LYS A 79 6.68 9.13 -4.63
N LEU A 80 5.70 9.36 -3.76
CA LEU A 80 4.99 10.63 -3.66
C LEU A 80 5.94 11.76 -3.23
N VAL A 81 6.79 11.50 -2.23
CA VAL A 81 7.78 12.47 -1.75
C VAL A 81 8.82 12.77 -2.83
N GLU A 82 9.41 11.76 -3.45
CA GLU A 82 10.41 11.93 -4.51
C GLU A 82 9.87 12.74 -5.69
N ALA A 83 8.66 12.42 -6.17
CA ALA A 83 8.02 13.14 -7.25
C ALA A 83 7.75 14.60 -6.87
N THR A 84 7.28 14.84 -5.64
CA THR A 84 6.97 16.19 -5.18
C THR A 84 8.22 17.03 -4.95
N GLU A 85 9.24 16.48 -4.30
CA GLU A 85 10.50 17.19 -4.04
C GLU A 85 11.23 17.52 -5.34
N THR A 86 11.20 16.63 -6.33
CA THR A 86 11.73 16.90 -7.68
C THR A 86 11.02 18.09 -8.32
N ALA A 87 9.69 18.18 -8.21
CA ALA A 87 8.91 19.30 -8.72
C ALA A 87 9.14 20.61 -7.94
N LEU A 88 9.48 20.52 -6.64
CA LEU A 88 9.72 21.67 -5.77
C LEU A 88 11.10 22.32 -5.96
N LEU A 89 12.10 21.64 -6.53
CA LEU A 89 13.47 22.17 -6.67
C LEU A 89 13.57 23.54 -7.35
N ASN A 90 12.59 23.91 -8.17
CA ASN A 90 12.54 25.19 -8.89
C ASN A 90 11.49 26.18 -8.34
N GLN A 91 10.91 25.90 -7.17
CA GLN A 91 9.78 26.65 -6.62
C GLN A 91 10.19 27.66 -5.54
N SER A 92 9.24 28.53 -5.15
CA SER A 92 9.48 29.59 -4.16
C SER A 92 9.88 29.07 -2.78
N ARG A 93 10.66 29.86 -2.02
CA ARG A 93 11.04 29.56 -0.61
C ARG A 93 9.85 29.31 0.31
N LEU A 94 8.70 29.94 0.03
CA LEU A 94 7.49 29.76 0.82
C LEU A 94 6.93 28.35 0.68
N LEU A 95 6.97 27.77 -0.53
CA LEU A 95 6.53 26.39 -0.76
C LEU A 95 7.42 25.39 -0.01
N PHE A 96 8.74 25.61 0.01
CA PHE A 96 9.66 24.82 0.84
C PHE A 96 9.35 24.90 2.34
N ALA A 97 8.94 26.08 2.85
CA ALA A 97 8.58 26.23 4.25
C ALA A 97 7.28 25.48 4.62
N TRP A 98 6.35 25.34 3.68
CA TRP A 98 5.08 24.63 3.90
C TRP A 98 5.16 23.13 3.64
N TRP A 99 6.16 22.69 2.87
CA TRP A 99 6.32 21.30 2.46
C TRP A 99 6.26 20.29 3.62
N PRO A 100 6.99 20.46 4.75
CA PRO A 100 6.96 19.47 5.83
C PRO A 100 5.57 19.24 6.43
N THR A 101 4.74 20.29 6.48
CA THR A 101 3.34 20.17 6.95
C THR A 101 2.51 19.39 5.95
N LYS A 102 2.61 19.72 4.65
CA LYS A 102 1.85 19.04 3.60
C LYS A 102 2.26 17.59 3.40
N GLN A 103 3.56 17.30 3.49
CA GLN A 103 4.08 15.94 3.50
C GLN A 103 3.46 15.14 4.65
N ARG A 104 3.46 15.65 5.89
CA ARG A 104 2.86 14.94 7.03
C ARG A 104 1.36 14.68 6.87
N GLU A 105 0.61 15.66 6.36
CA GLU A 105 -0.82 15.52 6.09
C GLU A 105 -1.09 14.43 5.03
N ALA A 106 -0.32 14.43 3.95
CA ALA A 106 -0.46 13.45 2.87
C ALA A 106 -0.09 12.04 3.30
N LEU A 107 0.94 11.88 4.14
CA LEU A 107 1.42 10.57 4.59
C LEU A 107 0.67 10.03 5.81
N HIS A 108 -0.37 10.72 6.29
CA HIS A 108 -1.07 10.33 7.53
C HIS A 108 -1.82 9.00 7.44
N ASN A 109 -2.42 8.71 6.29
CA ASN A 109 -3.14 7.46 6.01
C ASN A 109 -3.28 7.24 4.49
N TRP A 110 -3.74 6.05 4.09
CA TRP A 110 -3.95 5.69 2.69
C TRP A 110 -4.83 6.66 1.90
N GLU A 111 -5.93 7.14 2.47
CA GLU A 111 -6.84 8.04 1.75
C GLU A 111 -6.19 9.42 1.54
N SER A 112 -5.44 9.93 2.53
CA SER A 112 -4.61 11.13 2.37
C SER A 112 -3.57 10.97 1.27
N GLN A 113 -2.89 9.82 1.21
CA GLN A 113 -1.91 9.55 0.15
C GLN A 113 -2.56 9.48 -1.24
N PHE A 114 -3.70 8.81 -1.36
CA PHE A 114 -4.44 8.73 -2.63
C PHE A 114 -4.93 10.10 -3.11
N ASN A 115 -5.40 10.94 -2.18
CA ASN A 115 -5.79 12.31 -2.51
C ASN A 115 -4.57 13.13 -2.95
N ALA A 116 -3.44 13.01 -2.26
CA ALA A 116 -2.20 13.72 -2.63
C ALA A 116 -1.68 13.29 -4.01
N TRP A 117 -1.70 11.99 -4.34
CA TRP A 117 -1.36 11.50 -5.69
C TRP A 117 -2.20 12.16 -6.79
N ARG A 118 -3.52 12.22 -6.57
CA ARG A 118 -4.44 12.84 -7.51
C ARG A 118 -4.24 14.36 -7.60
N GLU A 119 -4.12 15.02 -6.46
CA GLU A 119 -4.08 16.50 -6.39
C GLU A 119 -2.75 17.08 -6.85
N TRP A 120 -1.63 16.42 -6.55
CA TRP A 120 -0.30 16.97 -6.82
C TRP A 120 0.29 16.47 -8.13
N HIS A 121 -0.06 15.25 -8.55
CA HIS A 121 0.55 14.58 -9.69
C HIS A 121 -0.47 14.09 -10.73
N GLY A 122 -1.77 14.35 -10.54
CA GLY A 122 -2.82 13.90 -11.47
C GLY A 122 -3.01 12.37 -11.51
N VAL A 123 -2.37 11.62 -10.60
CA VAL A 123 -2.44 10.16 -10.55
C VAL A 123 -3.69 9.74 -9.77
N ASP A 124 -4.76 9.40 -10.48
CA ASP A 124 -5.98 8.89 -9.85
C ASP A 124 -5.84 7.39 -9.52
N VAL A 125 -5.53 7.09 -8.25
CA VAL A 125 -5.41 5.72 -7.72
C VAL A 125 -6.68 4.89 -7.89
N LYS A 126 -7.84 5.52 -8.09
CA LYS A 126 -9.08 4.80 -8.39
C LYS A 126 -9.08 4.11 -9.75
N LYS A 127 -8.13 4.46 -10.64
CA LYS A 127 -7.92 3.79 -11.94
C LYS A 127 -7.17 2.46 -11.83
N PHE A 128 -6.58 2.15 -10.67
CA PHE A 128 -6.01 0.83 -10.44
C PHE A 128 -7.11 -0.24 -10.50
N SER A 129 -6.96 -1.24 -11.36
CA SER A 129 -8.02 -2.23 -11.64
C SER A 129 -8.48 -2.98 -10.39
N GLU A 130 -7.54 -3.29 -9.49
CA GLU A 130 -7.81 -4.03 -8.25
C GLU A 130 -8.04 -3.13 -7.03
N ILE A 131 -8.37 -1.83 -7.23
CA ILE A 131 -8.51 -0.87 -6.13
C ILE A 131 -9.52 -1.32 -5.06
N LYS A 132 -10.61 -2.00 -5.47
CA LYS A 132 -11.60 -2.52 -4.52
C LYS A 132 -10.99 -3.61 -3.64
N GLN A 133 -10.28 -4.56 -4.23
CA GLN A 133 -9.59 -5.64 -3.51
C GLN A 133 -8.50 -5.08 -2.60
N PHE A 134 -7.69 -4.14 -3.10
CA PHE A 134 -6.64 -3.48 -2.34
C PHE A 134 -7.21 -2.76 -1.09
N LYS A 135 -8.29 -1.99 -1.26
CA LYS A 135 -8.99 -1.34 -0.14
C LYS A 135 -9.58 -2.35 0.85
N ALA A 136 -10.09 -3.49 0.39
CA ALA A 136 -10.57 -4.56 1.26
C ALA A 136 -9.43 -5.15 2.12
N HIS A 137 -8.26 -5.39 1.53
CA HIS A 137 -7.08 -5.85 2.28
C HIS A 137 -6.60 -4.81 3.31
N ILE A 138 -6.69 -3.51 3.01
CA ILE A 138 -6.41 -2.45 4.01
C ILE A 138 -7.36 -2.58 5.21
N GLN A 139 -8.64 -2.88 5.00
CA GLN A 139 -9.58 -3.10 6.10
C GLN A 139 -9.20 -4.32 6.95
N ALA A 140 -8.80 -5.42 6.32
CA ALA A 140 -8.33 -6.61 7.03
C ALA A 140 -7.07 -6.30 7.88
N ARG A 141 -6.09 -5.58 7.31
CA ARG A 141 -4.89 -5.13 8.04
C ARG A 141 -5.23 -4.23 9.22
N ASN A 142 -6.20 -3.32 9.09
CA ASN A 142 -6.62 -2.48 10.20
C ASN A 142 -7.26 -3.28 11.34
N ALA A 143 -8.03 -4.32 11.01
CA ALA A 143 -8.57 -5.23 12.01
C ALA A 143 -7.46 -6.05 12.69
N LEU A 144 -6.49 -6.57 11.94
CA LEU A 144 -5.33 -7.28 12.50
C LEU A 144 -4.52 -6.39 13.44
N VAL A 145 -4.04 -5.23 12.95
CA VAL A 145 -3.12 -4.36 13.68
C VAL A 145 -3.80 -3.61 14.84
N HIS A 146 -5.02 -3.09 14.63
CA HIS A 146 -5.69 -2.22 15.61
C HIS A 146 -6.82 -2.89 16.37
N GLY A 147 -7.31 -4.02 15.88
CA GLY A 147 -8.40 -4.78 16.49
C GLY A 147 -7.97 -6.15 17.01
N ALA A 148 -6.68 -6.48 17.01
CA ALA A 148 -6.16 -7.82 17.34
C ALA A 148 -6.89 -8.92 16.54
N GLY A 149 -7.03 -8.67 15.23
CA GLY A 149 -7.80 -9.43 14.25
C GLY A 149 -9.30 -9.48 14.44
N ARG A 150 -9.87 -8.68 15.35
CA ARG A 150 -11.30 -8.37 15.35
C ARG A 150 -11.57 -7.08 14.59
N LEU A 151 -12.78 -6.94 14.06
CA LEU A 151 -13.24 -5.67 13.52
C LEU A 151 -13.13 -4.59 14.59
N THR A 152 -12.48 -3.48 14.24
CA THR A 152 -12.36 -2.32 15.12
C THR A 152 -13.73 -1.72 15.44
N ARG A 153 -13.85 -0.94 16.53
CA ARG A 153 -15.10 -0.23 16.88
C ARG A 153 -15.62 0.64 15.74
N TYR A 154 -14.72 1.25 14.97
CA TYR A 154 -15.08 2.03 13.79
C TYR A 154 -15.68 1.13 12.69
N GLN A 155 -15.00 0.04 12.35
CA GLN A 155 -15.47 -0.91 11.33
C GLN A 155 -16.81 -1.57 11.69
N GLN A 156 -17.06 -1.82 12.98
CA GLN A 156 -18.34 -2.36 13.45
C GLN A 156 -19.51 -1.39 13.22
N ARG A 157 -19.26 -0.08 13.17
CA ARG A 157 -20.27 0.96 12.90
C ARG A 157 -20.44 1.24 11.41
N THR A 158 -19.41 0.99 10.62
CA THR A 158 -19.43 1.20 9.18
C THR A 158 -20.18 0.06 8.50
N SER A 159 -21.33 0.36 7.92
CA SER A 159 -22.06 -0.59 7.07
C SER A 159 -21.16 -1.07 5.93
N ASN A 160 -21.24 -2.36 5.60
CA ASN A 160 -20.56 -3.04 4.49
C ASN A 160 -19.13 -3.53 4.72
N VAL A 161 -18.46 -3.25 5.85
CA VAL A 161 -17.08 -3.77 6.06
C VAL A 161 -17.03 -5.30 5.95
N THR A 162 -17.99 -6.00 6.56
CA THR A 162 -18.10 -7.46 6.45
C THR A 162 -18.34 -7.93 5.01
N ALA A 163 -19.15 -7.21 4.23
CA ALA A 163 -19.39 -7.54 2.83
C ALA A 163 -18.11 -7.35 2.00
N THR A 164 -17.41 -6.25 2.19
CA THR A 164 -16.13 -5.94 1.53
C THR A 164 -15.04 -6.97 1.89
N LEU A 165 -14.96 -7.41 3.15
CA LEU A 165 -14.02 -8.47 3.54
C LEU A 165 -14.37 -9.81 2.89
N LYS A 166 -15.67 -10.13 2.79
CA LYS A 166 -16.13 -11.36 2.13
C LYS A 166 -15.79 -11.40 0.64
N GLU A 167 -15.73 -10.25 -0.04
CA GLU A 167 -15.32 -10.16 -1.46
C GLU A 167 -13.90 -10.67 -1.72
N ILE A 168 -13.00 -10.57 -0.73
CA ILE A 168 -11.62 -11.10 -0.80
C ILE A 168 -11.47 -12.45 -0.07
N GLY A 169 -12.58 -13.12 0.25
CA GLY A 169 -12.59 -14.42 0.94
C GLY A 169 -12.35 -14.37 2.45
N VAL A 170 -12.27 -13.17 3.06
CA VAL A 170 -12.15 -13.04 4.52
C VAL A 170 -13.53 -13.16 5.17
N ASN A 171 -13.70 -14.17 6.02
CA ASN A 171 -14.93 -14.36 6.80
C ASN A 171 -14.81 -13.69 8.17
N THR A 172 -15.96 -13.35 8.77
CA THR A 172 -16.01 -12.77 10.12
C THR A 172 -16.95 -13.56 11.02
N GLU A 173 -16.46 -14.07 12.15
CA GLU A 173 -17.23 -14.83 13.14
C GLU A 173 -17.15 -14.12 14.49
N GLY A 174 -18.27 -13.65 15.05
CA GLY A 174 -18.25 -12.87 16.28
C GLY A 174 -17.36 -11.61 16.19
N GLY A 175 -17.20 -11.06 14.98
CA GLY A 175 -16.31 -9.94 14.68
C GLY A 175 -14.83 -10.31 14.52
N LEU A 176 -14.43 -11.56 14.72
CA LEU A 176 -13.06 -12.04 14.51
C LEU A 176 -12.84 -12.44 13.05
N LEU A 177 -11.70 -12.05 12.48
CA LEU A 177 -11.34 -12.40 11.10
C LEU A 177 -10.90 -13.87 10.98
N ARG A 178 -11.40 -14.53 9.95
CA ARG A 178 -10.93 -15.83 9.45
C ARG A 178 -10.33 -15.60 8.06
N ILE A 179 -9.02 -15.71 7.95
CA ILE A 179 -8.27 -15.41 6.74
C ILE A 179 -7.72 -16.73 6.17
N PRO A 180 -8.26 -17.21 5.03
CA PRO A 180 -7.72 -18.37 4.33
C PRO A 180 -6.33 -18.09 3.74
N ASP A 181 -5.56 -19.14 3.51
CA ASP A 181 -4.22 -19.03 2.92
C ASP A 181 -4.28 -18.53 1.46
N GLU A 182 -5.34 -18.90 0.72
CA GLU A 182 -5.58 -18.44 -0.64
C GLU A 182 -5.75 -16.91 -0.70
N THR A 183 -6.42 -16.34 0.30
CA THR A 183 -6.59 -14.89 0.43
C THR A 183 -5.25 -14.19 0.71
N ILE A 184 -4.32 -14.86 1.40
CA ILE A 184 -2.98 -14.31 1.68
C ILE A 184 -2.12 -14.32 0.40
N GLU A 185 -2.23 -15.35 -0.43
CA GLU A 185 -1.59 -15.35 -1.76
C GLU A 185 -2.24 -14.33 -2.72
N GLN A 186 -3.56 -14.11 -2.63
CA GLN A 186 -4.23 -13.03 -3.36
C GLN A 186 -3.69 -11.66 -2.94
N LEU A 187 -3.51 -11.43 -1.63
CA LEU A 187 -2.92 -10.19 -1.11
C LEU A 187 -1.55 -9.92 -1.76
N ARG A 188 -0.67 -10.93 -1.83
CA ARG A 188 0.64 -10.78 -2.48
C ARG A 188 0.51 -10.27 -3.91
N THR A 189 -0.36 -10.90 -4.68
CA THR A 189 -0.61 -10.52 -6.09
C THR A 189 -1.10 -9.08 -6.19
N VAL A 190 -2.10 -8.72 -5.40
CA VAL A 190 -2.72 -7.38 -5.41
C VAL A 190 -1.73 -6.29 -4.98
N VAL A 191 -0.88 -6.56 -3.99
CA VAL A 191 0.18 -5.64 -3.54
C VAL A 191 1.25 -5.46 -4.63
N LEU A 192 1.70 -6.54 -5.27
CA LEU A 192 2.67 -6.46 -6.37
C LEU A 192 2.11 -5.66 -7.55
N GLN A 193 0.87 -5.94 -7.94
CA GLN A 193 0.19 -5.21 -9.01
C GLN A 193 0.05 -3.73 -8.69
N PHE A 194 -0.31 -3.38 -7.45
CA PHE A 194 -0.42 -1.99 -7.02
C PHE A 194 0.92 -1.25 -7.12
N VAL A 195 2.01 -1.84 -6.62
CA VAL A 195 3.36 -1.24 -6.65
C VAL A 195 3.81 -1.00 -8.08
N LEU A 196 3.69 -2.00 -8.96
CA LEU A 196 4.08 -1.88 -10.36
C LEU A 196 3.24 -0.85 -11.10
N TRP A 197 1.92 -0.87 -10.89
CA TRP A 197 0.99 0.09 -11.48
C TRP A 197 1.29 1.53 -11.04
N LEU A 198 1.54 1.74 -9.74
CA LEU A 198 1.82 3.07 -9.22
C LEU A 198 3.16 3.59 -9.71
N ASP A 199 4.17 2.72 -9.85
CA ASP A 199 5.46 3.11 -10.42
C ASP A 199 5.27 3.63 -11.86
N GLU A 200 4.63 2.86 -12.72
CA GLU A 200 4.34 3.23 -14.11
C GLU A 200 3.49 4.50 -14.21
N ALA A 201 2.44 4.61 -13.39
CA ALA A 201 1.57 5.78 -13.36
C ALA A 201 2.33 7.05 -12.92
N SER A 202 3.20 6.93 -11.91
CA SER A 202 4.02 8.05 -11.44
C SER A 202 5.05 8.50 -12.48
N LEU A 203 5.64 7.56 -13.22
CA LEU A 203 6.57 7.84 -14.32
C LEU A 203 5.87 8.53 -15.48
N THR A 204 4.68 8.06 -15.84
CA THR A 204 3.86 8.65 -16.90
C THR A 204 3.48 10.09 -16.55
N ALA A 205 3.09 10.33 -15.30
CA ALA A 205 2.77 11.68 -14.80
C ALA A 205 3.99 12.61 -14.81
N ALA A 206 5.19 12.09 -14.55
CA ALA A 206 6.41 12.88 -14.57
C ALA A 206 6.91 13.22 -15.99
N ILE A 207 6.63 12.36 -16.98
CA ILE A 207 7.03 12.56 -18.38
C ILE A 207 6.03 13.43 -19.13
N GLY A 208 4.73 13.21 -18.89
CA GLY A 208 3.68 14.01 -19.49
C GLY A 208 3.76 15.42 -18.96
N ASP A 209 4.26 16.35 -19.78
CA ASP A 209 4.16 17.81 -19.59
C ASP A 209 2.69 18.16 -19.28
N GLN A 210 2.33 18.11 -18.00
CA GLN A 210 1.14 18.76 -17.50
C GLN A 210 1.42 20.26 -17.69
N GLU A 211 0.72 20.88 -18.64
CA GLU A 211 0.46 22.32 -18.55
C GLU A 211 0.04 22.57 -17.09
N PRO A 212 0.78 23.42 -16.34
CA PRO A 212 0.55 23.56 -14.91
C PRO A 212 -0.94 23.82 -14.67
N PRO A 213 -1.58 23.14 -13.70
CA PRO A 213 -3.00 23.33 -13.45
C PRO A 213 -3.23 24.83 -13.27
N SER A 214 -4.01 25.42 -14.18
CA SER A 214 -4.36 26.82 -14.14
C SER A 214 -5.02 27.08 -12.79
N VAL A 215 -4.29 27.73 -11.89
CA VAL A 215 -4.77 28.06 -10.55
C VAL A 215 -6.02 28.94 -10.74
N PRO A 216 -7.18 28.55 -10.16
CA PRO A 216 -8.40 29.35 -10.26
C PRO A 216 -8.27 30.72 -9.59
#